data_AF-A0A832ZZ09-F1
#
_entry.id   AF-A0A832ZZ09-F1
#
_cell.length_a   1.000
_cell.length_b   1.000
_cell.length_c   1.000
_cell.angle_alpha   90.00
_cell.angle_beta   90.00
_cell.angle_gamma   90.00
#
_symmetry.space_group_name_H-M   'P 1'
#
loop_
_entity.id
_entity.type
_entity.pdbx_description
1 polymer ?
#
loop_
_entity_poly.entity_id
_entity_poly.type
_entity_poly.pdbx_seq_one_letter_code
_entity_poly.pdbx_strand_id
1 'polypeptide(L)'
;MKHFLGKIHLRWCRECNLPVLDESCNICKGRTAQVKITPPGDVRPAFPKDIEMIDNILREQFGVKEDIFKNKLVLLNRAPGIDYMKEIILDGEVFAILKYDIDRGKWSLLPTVEGARKIVNAGGFKKIVGIREDVVPYILERHASVLRPGVAYLSQGIERGDEVIVVVVEGDTERFKDIQVIGVGKARMDYREVMERDKGMVVKIRHAEAPREATYLRETGDFKTSIERTIQANEHVIEKYEREALGFIKNTVERIKKPAVIAYSGGKDSLTVLLLSMKALREKGVKFDVIFVDTGLELPETLENVEEVERRYNLEIIKLRAEDFWEKLKEYGPPGRDYRWCSKVCKMKPVEKFIRSRYREGCLTFVGVRKYESINRSKRPRIWRSRDVKGQVQCAPILHWSAMHVWLYLFKNKAPYNKVYELGFDRVGCYICPAMDLGEIELMKRYYPQLWERWERYLREYAKKNNLDEDWIRGGWRWRYRKER
;
A
#
# COMPACT_ATOMS: atom_id res chain seq x y z
N MET A 1 -16.74 -7.62 4.54
CA MET A 1 -15.99 -7.97 3.31
C MET A 1 -15.17 -9.21 3.59
N LYS A 2 -15.15 -10.22 2.70
CA LYS A 2 -14.19 -11.33 2.83
C LYS A 2 -12.81 -10.75 2.49
N HIS A 3 -11.74 -11.14 3.20
CA HIS A 3 -10.36 -10.74 2.86
C HIS A 3 -9.53 -11.98 2.59
N PHE A 4 -8.48 -11.85 1.78
CA PHE A 4 -7.54 -12.95 1.59
C PHE A 4 -6.65 -13.06 2.83
N LEU A 5 -6.81 -14.15 3.58
CA LEU A 5 -5.98 -14.49 4.73
C LEU A 5 -4.73 -15.23 4.25
N GLY A 6 -3.86 -14.53 3.52
CA GLY A 6 -2.59 -15.07 3.04
C GLY A 6 -1.60 -15.36 4.17
N LYS A 7 -0.57 -16.16 3.88
CA LYS A 7 0.54 -16.36 4.81
C LYS A 7 1.24 -15.01 5.04
N ILE A 8 1.33 -14.59 6.29
CA ILE A 8 2.11 -13.40 6.66
C ILE A 8 3.58 -13.82 6.69
N HIS A 9 4.33 -13.45 5.65
CA HIS A 9 5.75 -13.74 5.54
C HIS A 9 6.63 -12.83 6.41
N LEU A 10 6.12 -11.66 6.81
CA LEU A 10 6.92 -10.65 7.49
C LEU A 10 7.29 -11.10 8.92
N ARG A 11 8.59 -11.21 9.14
CA ARG A 11 9.22 -11.38 10.44
C ARG A 11 10.22 -10.25 10.66
N TRP A 12 10.69 -10.09 11.88
CA TRP A 12 11.63 -9.05 12.25
C TRP A 12 12.82 -9.62 13.01
N CYS A 13 14.02 -9.29 12.57
CA CYS A 13 15.24 -9.56 13.34
C CYS A 13 15.43 -8.42 14.33
N ARG A 14 15.23 -8.68 15.63
CA ARG A 14 15.39 -7.65 16.68
C ARG A 14 16.84 -7.21 16.84
N GLU A 15 17.79 -8.14 16.70
CA GLU A 15 19.22 -7.82 16.76
C GLU A 15 19.62 -6.90 15.61
N CYS A 16 19.20 -7.20 14.37
CA CYS A 16 19.54 -6.39 13.21
C CYS A 16 18.68 -5.16 13.01
N ASN A 17 17.51 -5.13 13.64
CA ASN A 17 16.40 -4.22 13.34
C ASN A 17 15.98 -4.25 11.86
N LEU A 18 15.91 -5.43 11.23
CA LEU A 18 15.59 -5.56 9.81
C LEU A 18 14.40 -6.50 9.59
N PRO A 19 13.58 -6.24 8.57
CA PRO A 19 12.56 -7.18 8.16
C PRO A 19 13.19 -8.40 7.48
N VAL A 20 12.69 -9.58 7.85
CA VAL A 20 13.17 -10.86 7.35
C VAL A 20 11.97 -11.73 6.95
N LEU A 21 12.08 -12.47 5.86
CA LEU A 21 11.02 -13.29 5.29
C LEU A 21 11.16 -14.80 5.62
N ASP A 22 12.04 -15.11 6.58
CA ASP A 22 12.32 -16.45 7.10
C ASP A 22 12.54 -16.43 8.62
N GLU A 23 12.57 -17.60 9.24
CA GLU A 23 12.69 -17.78 10.70
C GLU A 23 14.06 -17.39 11.26
N SER A 24 15.06 -17.21 10.42
CA SER A 24 16.41 -16.80 10.80
C SER A 24 16.93 -15.65 9.93
N CYS A 25 17.67 -14.73 10.54
CA CYS A 25 18.31 -13.62 9.84
C CYS A 25 19.62 -14.08 9.19
N ASN A 26 19.81 -13.82 7.90
CA ASN A 26 21.05 -14.26 7.23
C ASN A 26 22.31 -13.53 7.74
N ILE A 27 22.19 -12.33 8.31
CA ILE A 27 23.33 -11.55 8.82
C ILE A 27 23.80 -12.08 10.18
N CYS A 28 22.96 -12.01 11.20
CA CYS A 28 23.36 -12.39 12.57
C CYS A 28 23.11 -13.86 12.90
N LYS A 29 22.44 -14.61 12.01
CA LYS A 29 22.00 -16.00 12.22
C LYS A 29 21.00 -16.19 13.37
N GLY A 30 20.61 -15.12 14.08
CA GLY A 30 19.61 -15.12 15.13
C GLY A 30 18.18 -15.38 14.62
N ARG A 31 17.32 -15.85 15.53
CA ARG A 31 15.89 -16.10 15.27
C ARG A 31 15.13 -14.80 15.05
N THR A 32 14.13 -14.83 14.17
CA THR A 32 13.27 -13.70 13.85
C THR A 32 11.91 -13.85 14.53
N ALA A 33 11.30 -12.73 14.91
CA ALA A 33 9.97 -12.69 15.51
C ALA A 33 8.89 -12.42 14.44
N GLN A 34 7.75 -13.11 14.50
CA GLN A 34 6.64 -12.84 13.60
C GLN A 34 6.06 -11.44 13.88
N VAL A 35 5.91 -10.62 12.83
CA VAL A 35 5.25 -9.31 12.95
C VAL A 35 3.73 -9.51 12.90
N LYS A 36 3.01 -8.99 13.89
CA LYS A 36 1.55 -9.03 13.94
C LYS A 36 0.97 -7.89 13.08
N ILE A 37 0.58 -8.21 11.86
CA ILE A 37 0.00 -7.25 10.90
C ILE A 37 -1.31 -7.76 10.33
N THR A 38 -2.13 -6.85 9.82
CA THR A 38 -3.41 -7.21 9.21
C THR A 38 -3.20 -7.91 7.85
N PRO A 39 -3.89 -9.04 7.58
CA PRO A 39 -3.87 -9.67 6.26
C PRO A 39 -4.33 -8.72 5.14
N PRO A 40 -3.78 -8.83 3.92
CA PRO A 40 -3.05 -10.00 3.41
C PRO A 40 -1.55 -10.04 3.77
N GLY A 41 -1.00 -9.00 4.41
CA GLY A 41 0.42 -8.91 4.72
C GLY A 41 1.29 -8.62 3.49
N ASP A 42 0.77 -7.81 2.56
CA ASP A 42 1.43 -7.45 1.30
C ASP A 42 2.37 -6.25 1.46
N VAL A 43 3.35 -6.41 2.34
CA VAL A 43 4.17 -5.32 2.86
C VAL A 43 5.21 -4.82 1.85
N ARG A 44 5.46 -3.51 1.81
CA ARG A 44 6.56 -2.88 1.08
C ARG A 44 7.37 -1.92 1.97
N PRO A 45 8.61 -1.58 1.59
CA PRO A 45 9.31 -0.45 2.19
C PRO A 45 8.56 0.86 1.98
N ALA A 46 8.59 1.72 3.01
CA ALA A 46 8.21 3.12 2.88
C ALA A 46 9.36 3.87 2.17
N PHE A 47 9.06 4.51 1.05
CA PHE A 47 10.02 5.36 0.35
C PHE A 47 10.16 6.71 1.06
N PRO A 48 11.22 7.50 0.78
CA PRO A 48 11.43 8.80 1.43
C PRO A 48 10.21 9.74 1.42
N LYS A 49 9.43 9.79 0.33
CA LYS A 49 8.19 10.61 0.29
C LYS A 49 7.04 10.04 1.11
N ASP A 50 6.99 8.71 1.33
CA ASP A 50 6.04 8.13 2.29
C ASP A 50 6.38 8.64 3.71
N ILE A 51 7.68 8.64 4.07
CA ILE A 51 8.15 9.11 5.38
C ILE A 51 7.85 10.60 5.56
N GLU A 52 8.21 11.43 4.58
CA GLU A 52 7.94 12.87 4.60
C GLU A 52 6.45 13.15 4.84
N MET A 53 5.57 12.42 4.15
CA MET A 53 4.12 12.54 4.33
C MET A 53 3.68 12.14 5.75
N ILE A 54 4.18 11.03 6.27
CA ILE A 54 3.84 10.54 7.62
C ILE A 54 4.33 11.52 8.68
N ASP A 55 5.56 12.02 8.56
CA ASP A 55 6.14 13.00 9.47
C ASP A 55 5.36 14.31 9.50
N ASN A 56 4.96 14.81 8.34
CA ASN A 56 4.11 16.00 8.27
C ASN A 56 2.80 15.77 9.03
N ILE A 57 2.16 14.61 8.87
CA ILE A 57 0.94 14.27 9.61
C ILE A 57 1.22 14.16 11.13
N LEU A 58 2.34 13.58 11.55
CA LEU A 58 2.73 13.51 12.97
C LEU A 58 2.90 14.90 13.59
N ARG A 59 3.61 15.81 12.89
CA ARG A 59 3.82 17.19 13.32
C ARG A 59 2.51 17.97 13.41
N GLU A 60 1.65 17.85 12.41
CA GLU A 60 0.35 18.52 12.37
C GLU A 60 -0.59 17.99 13.45
N GLN A 61 -0.77 16.66 13.50
CA GLN A 61 -1.77 16.01 14.34
C GLN A 61 -1.36 15.95 15.82
N PHE A 62 -0.12 15.56 16.11
CA PHE A 62 0.35 15.30 17.48
C PHE A 62 1.40 16.31 17.97
N GLY A 63 1.87 17.23 17.11
CA GLY A 63 2.86 18.23 17.52
C GLY A 63 4.25 17.64 17.75
N VAL A 64 4.57 16.51 17.12
CA VAL A 64 5.87 15.84 17.26
C VAL A 64 7.00 16.80 16.86
N LYS A 65 8.07 16.85 17.66
CA LYS A 65 9.20 17.76 17.42
C LYS A 65 10.37 17.03 16.76
N GLU A 66 10.64 15.81 17.20
CA GLU A 66 11.77 15.00 16.77
C GLU A 66 11.40 14.05 15.61
N ASP A 67 12.40 13.60 14.86
CA ASP A 67 12.20 12.61 13.79
C ASP A 67 12.21 11.19 14.37
N ILE A 68 11.04 10.55 14.38
CA ILE A 68 10.84 9.19 14.92
C ILE A 68 11.45 8.12 14.01
N PHE A 69 11.54 8.38 12.71
CA PHE A 69 11.95 7.40 11.69
C PHE A 69 13.40 7.56 11.26
N LYS A 70 14.12 8.54 11.82
CA LYS A 70 15.52 8.82 11.53
C LYS A 70 16.37 7.55 11.50
N ASN A 71 17.06 7.34 10.37
CA ASN A 71 17.96 6.22 10.14
C ASN A 71 17.34 4.83 10.40
N LYS A 72 16.02 4.68 10.19
CA LYS A 72 15.30 3.42 10.35
C LYS A 72 14.53 3.04 9.09
N LEU A 73 14.48 1.74 8.82
CA LEU A 73 13.61 1.20 7.78
C LEU A 73 12.18 1.08 8.30
N VAL A 74 11.27 1.84 7.69
CA VAL A 74 9.83 1.73 7.92
C VAL A 74 9.20 0.91 6.81
N LEU A 75 8.22 0.08 7.16
CA LEU A 75 7.42 -0.66 6.19
C LEU A 75 5.96 -0.20 6.20
N LEU A 76 5.31 -0.32 5.05
CA LEU A 76 3.88 -0.07 4.88
C LEU A 76 3.17 -1.37 4.49
N ASN A 77 2.12 -1.71 5.22
CA ASN A 77 1.23 -2.82 4.91
C ASN A 77 -0.15 -2.30 4.55
N ARG A 78 -0.68 -2.65 3.38
CA ARG A 78 -2.06 -2.32 3.03
C ARG A 78 -3.02 -3.09 3.93
N ALA A 79 -3.90 -2.37 4.62
CA ALA A 79 -4.93 -2.95 5.47
C ALA A 79 -6.32 -2.76 4.86
N PRO A 80 -7.28 -3.65 5.14
CA PRO A 80 -8.68 -3.43 4.85
C PRO A 80 -9.23 -2.16 5.52
N GLY A 81 -9.81 -1.27 4.72
CA GLY A 81 -10.48 -0.06 5.20
C GLY A 81 -11.61 0.36 4.27
N ILE A 82 -12.31 1.44 4.64
CA ILE A 82 -13.33 2.06 3.78
C ILE A 82 -12.69 2.59 2.49
N ASP A 83 -11.47 3.11 2.58
CA ASP A 83 -10.71 3.68 1.48
C ASP A 83 -9.20 3.45 1.72
N TYR A 84 -8.35 4.46 1.56
CA TYR A 84 -6.92 4.38 1.79
C TYR A 84 -6.61 4.06 3.26
N MET A 85 -6.01 2.89 3.51
CA MET A 85 -5.61 2.45 4.84
C MET A 85 -4.32 1.61 4.77
N LYS A 86 -3.30 2.02 5.52
CA LYS A 86 -2.01 1.33 5.62
C LYS A 86 -1.54 1.28 7.06
N GLU A 87 -1.06 0.13 7.51
CA GLU A 87 -0.29 0.02 8.75
C GLU A 87 1.15 0.48 8.48
N ILE A 88 1.66 1.32 9.38
CA ILE A 88 3.05 1.74 9.45
C ILE A 88 3.74 0.80 10.43
N ILE A 89 4.81 0.16 10.00
CA ILE A 89 5.57 -0.81 10.81
C ILE A 89 6.95 -0.23 11.06
N LEU A 90 7.31 -0.14 12.34
CA LEU A 90 8.59 0.38 12.83
C LEU A 90 9.09 -0.55 13.92
N ASP A 91 10.39 -0.88 13.91
CA ASP A 91 11.04 -1.72 14.93
C ASP A 91 10.35 -3.09 15.13
N GLY A 92 9.69 -3.63 14.09
CA GLY A 92 9.02 -4.92 14.13
C GLY A 92 7.62 -4.90 14.73
N GLU A 93 7.05 -3.72 14.97
CA GLU A 93 5.69 -3.55 15.52
C GLU A 93 4.89 -2.53 14.69
N VAL A 94 3.57 -2.63 14.72
CA VAL A 94 2.71 -1.63 14.08
C VAL A 94 2.75 -0.35 14.91
N PHE A 95 3.30 0.71 14.34
CA PHE A 95 3.39 2.04 14.92
C PHE A 95 2.02 2.75 14.88
N ALA A 96 1.42 2.83 13.70
CA ALA A 96 0.13 3.49 13.51
C ALA A 96 -0.56 2.99 12.26
N ILE A 97 -1.85 3.25 12.14
CA ILE A 97 -2.58 3.15 10.87
C ILE A 97 -2.64 4.53 10.23
N LEU A 98 -2.08 4.66 9.03
CA LEU A 98 -2.30 5.79 8.13
C LEU A 98 -3.61 5.57 7.37
N LYS A 99 -4.56 6.51 7.50
CA LYS A 99 -5.82 6.48 6.74
C LYS A 99 -6.11 7.81 6.07
N TYR A 100 -6.87 7.78 4.99
CA TYR A 100 -7.53 8.96 4.44
C TYR A 100 -8.94 9.09 5.03
N ASP A 101 -9.20 10.19 5.71
CA ASP A 101 -10.53 10.53 6.23
C ASP A 101 -11.33 11.23 5.12
N ILE A 102 -12.31 10.52 4.56
CA ILE A 102 -13.10 11.01 3.42
C ILE A 102 -13.89 12.25 3.82
N ASP A 103 -14.50 12.26 5.00
CA ASP A 103 -15.37 13.35 5.43
C ASP A 103 -14.56 14.62 5.65
N ARG A 104 -13.38 14.49 6.28
CA ARG A 104 -12.46 15.62 6.54
C ARG A 104 -11.55 15.97 5.37
N GLY A 105 -11.49 15.13 4.33
CA GLY A 105 -10.63 15.33 3.16
C GLY A 105 -9.12 15.36 3.48
N LYS A 106 -8.67 14.66 4.52
CA LYS A 106 -7.27 14.68 4.97
C LYS A 106 -6.79 13.33 5.47
N TRP A 107 -5.48 13.12 5.42
CA TRP A 107 -4.87 11.95 6.05
C TRP A 107 -4.77 12.13 7.56
N SER A 108 -4.83 11.02 8.28
CA SER A 108 -4.68 10.98 9.73
C SER A 108 -4.00 9.69 10.17
N LEU A 109 -3.36 9.76 11.35
CA LEU A 109 -2.69 8.65 11.98
C LEU A 109 -3.49 8.15 13.18
N LEU A 110 -3.66 6.83 13.22
CA LEU A 110 -4.28 6.12 14.34
C LEU A 110 -3.16 5.34 15.03
N PRO A 111 -2.49 5.92 16.03
CA PRO A 111 -1.40 5.24 16.71
C PRO A 111 -1.89 3.98 17.42
N THR A 112 -1.03 2.97 17.48
CA THR A 112 -1.12 1.91 18.50
C THR A 112 -0.65 2.47 19.83
N VAL A 113 -0.79 1.72 20.93
CA VAL A 113 -0.25 2.17 22.23
C VAL A 113 1.28 2.29 22.15
N GLU A 114 1.97 1.35 21.48
CA GLU A 114 3.41 1.46 21.21
C GLU A 114 3.77 2.70 20.36
N GLY A 115 3.02 2.98 19.30
CA GLY A 115 3.26 4.19 18.50
C GLY A 115 3.01 5.46 19.30
N ALA A 116 1.99 5.48 20.15
CA ALA A 116 1.69 6.60 21.03
C ALA A 116 2.82 6.87 22.03
N ARG A 117 3.42 5.82 22.61
CA ARG A 117 4.63 5.92 23.46
C ARG A 117 5.76 6.63 22.70
N LYS A 118 6.06 6.19 21.48
CA LYS A 118 7.10 6.80 20.62
C LYS A 118 6.78 8.25 20.24
N ILE A 119 5.51 8.57 19.99
CA ILE A 119 5.04 9.94 19.69
C ILE A 119 5.28 10.87 20.89
N VAL A 120 4.89 10.43 22.09
CA VAL A 120 5.11 11.21 23.31
C VAL A 120 6.59 11.38 23.60
N ASN A 121 7.39 10.32 23.48
CA ASN A 121 8.84 10.40 23.67
C ASN A 121 9.50 11.40 22.72
N ALA A 122 9.04 11.48 21.47
CA ALA A 122 9.51 12.41 20.44
C ALA A 122 8.96 13.86 20.61
N GLY A 123 8.42 14.17 21.79
CA GLY A 123 7.94 15.49 22.16
C GLY A 123 6.55 15.84 21.62
N GLY A 124 5.74 14.84 21.25
CA GLY A 124 4.33 15.04 20.90
C GLY A 124 3.55 15.60 22.09
N PHE A 125 2.81 16.68 21.86
CA PHE A 125 2.11 17.44 22.92
C PHE A 125 0.65 17.75 22.58
N LYS A 126 0.21 17.51 21.34
CA LYS A 126 -1.18 17.71 20.91
C LYS A 126 -1.97 16.41 21.03
N LYS A 127 -3.30 16.55 21.20
CA LYS A 127 -4.27 15.45 21.25
C LYS A 127 -3.98 14.46 22.40
N ILE A 128 -3.51 14.98 23.53
CA ILE A 128 -3.28 14.22 24.76
C ILE A 128 -4.46 14.42 25.71
N VAL A 129 -4.92 13.31 26.30
CA VAL A 129 -5.87 13.29 27.41
C VAL A 129 -5.17 12.67 28.60
N GLY A 130 -4.91 13.48 29.61
CA GLY A 130 -4.37 13.02 30.87
C GLY A 130 -5.47 12.58 31.82
N ILE A 131 -5.32 11.41 32.41
CA ILE A 131 -6.24 10.85 33.40
C ILE A 131 -5.58 10.73 34.76
N ARG A 132 -6.41 10.68 35.80
CA ARG A 132 -5.94 10.36 37.15
C ARG A 132 -5.58 8.89 37.31
N GLU A 133 -4.67 8.61 38.24
CA GLU A 133 -4.18 7.26 38.54
C GLU A 133 -5.30 6.30 39.03
N ASP A 134 -6.27 6.81 39.80
CA ASP A 134 -7.42 6.03 40.31
C ASP A 134 -8.33 5.47 39.20
N VAL A 135 -8.23 6.01 37.98
CA VAL A 135 -9.01 5.61 36.81
C VAL A 135 -8.34 4.45 36.04
N VAL A 136 -7.03 4.27 36.17
CA VAL A 136 -6.23 3.35 35.37
C VAL A 136 -6.74 1.89 35.44
N PRO A 137 -7.04 1.30 36.62
CA PRO A 137 -7.50 -0.09 36.69
C PRO A 137 -8.77 -0.34 35.87
N TYR A 138 -9.72 0.60 35.87
CA TYR A 138 -10.96 0.47 35.11
C TYR A 138 -10.71 0.43 33.59
N ILE A 139 -9.73 1.17 33.10
CA ILE A 139 -9.38 1.21 31.68
C ILE A 139 -8.65 -0.07 31.29
N LEU A 140 -7.67 -0.52 32.08
CA LEU A 140 -6.86 -1.70 31.77
C LEU A 140 -7.68 -2.99 31.85
N GLU A 141 -8.53 -3.15 32.86
CA GLU A 141 -9.29 -4.38 33.07
C GLU A 141 -10.52 -4.47 32.17
N ARG A 142 -11.27 -3.35 32.04
CA ARG A 142 -12.59 -3.36 31.39
C ARG A 142 -12.61 -2.68 30.03
N HIS A 143 -11.47 -2.17 29.56
CA HIS A 143 -11.40 -1.31 28.37
C HIS A 143 -12.42 -0.17 28.47
N ALA A 144 -12.62 0.35 29.68
CA ALA A 144 -13.63 1.36 29.95
C ALA A 144 -13.31 2.66 29.20
N SER A 145 -14.36 3.39 28.82
CA SER A 145 -14.19 4.72 28.24
C SER A 145 -13.75 5.72 29.31
N VAL A 146 -12.97 6.73 28.92
CA VAL A 146 -12.60 7.82 29.83
C VAL A 146 -13.81 8.72 30.00
N LEU A 147 -14.35 8.75 31.22
CA LEU A 147 -15.42 9.66 31.61
C LEU A 147 -14.84 10.98 32.13
N ARG A 148 -15.63 12.03 31.98
CA ARG A 148 -15.26 13.39 32.35
C ARG A 148 -14.68 13.54 33.76
N PRO A 149 -15.26 12.92 34.82
CA PRO A 149 -14.69 13.01 36.17
C PRO A 149 -13.27 12.47 36.27
N GLY A 150 -12.83 11.58 35.38
CA GLY A 150 -11.50 10.97 35.42
C GLY A 150 -10.41 11.74 34.65
N VAL A 151 -10.77 12.81 33.96
CA VAL A 151 -9.83 13.62 33.17
C VAL A 151 -9.14 14.65 34.06
N ALA A 152 -7.80 14.58 34.11
CA ALA A 152 -6.94 15.49 34.85
C ALA A 152 -6.29 16.56 33.94
N TYR A 153 -6.03 16.21 32.68
CA TYR A 153 -5.44 17.12 31.69
C TYR A 153 -6.09 16.91 30.32
N LEU A 154 -6.19 17.98 29.54
CA LEU A 154 -6.66 17.92 28.17
C LEU A 154 -5.91 18.90 27.29
N SER A 155 -5.31 18.44 26.19
CA SER A 155 -4.69 19.34 25.22
C SER A 155 -5.73 20.31 24.62
N GLN A 156 -5.38 21.59 24.57
CA GLN A 156 -6.16 22.58 23.84
C GLN A 156 -6.29 22.21 22.35
N GLY A 157 -7.47 22.44 21.78
CA GLY A 157 -7.75 22.16 20.37
C GLY A 157 -8.10 20.70 20.06
N ILE A 158 -8.39 19.85 21.06
CA ILE A 158 -9.06 18.56 20.80
C ILE A 158 -10.48 18.83 20.31
N GLU A 159 -10.83 18.23 19.17
CA GLU A 159 -12.16 18.26 18.58
C GLU A 159 -12.80 16.88 18.65
N ARG A 160 -14.14 16.86 18.61
CA ARG A 160 -14.89 15.61 18.54
C ARG A 160 -14.45 14.79 17.33
N GLY A 161 -14.12 13.53 17.60
CA GLY A 161 -13.70 12.57 16.59
C GLY A 161 -12.19 12.54 16.31
N ASP A 162 -11.40 13.36 17.00
CA ASP A 162 -9.95 13.26 16.92
C ASP A 162 -9.42 11.95 17.52
N GLU A 163 -8.31 11.48 16.98
CA GLU A 163 -7.53 10.40 17.56
C GLU A 163 -6.65 10.98 18.67
N VAL A 164 -6.76 10.43 19.86
CA VAL A 164 -6.10 10.95 21.07
C VAL A 164 -5.24 9.89 21.75
N ILE A 165 -4.19 10.36 22.42
CA ILE A 165 -3.31 9.57 23.27
C ILE A 165 -3.74 9.77 24.72
N VAL A 166 -3.87 8.69 25.47
CA VAL A 166 -4.26 8.71 26.88
C VAL A 166 -3.04 8.44 27.75
N VAL A 167 -2.77 9.38 28.66
CA VAL A 167 -1.62 9.35 29.58
C VAL A 167 -2.09 9.41 31.02
N VAL A 168 -1.31 8.84 31.94
CA VAL A 168 -1.50 9.01 33.37
C VAL A 168 -0.76 10.27 33.83
N VAL A 169 -1.46 11.13 34.56
CA VAL A 169 -0.89 12.38 35.09
C VAL A 169 -0.39 12.13 36.50
N GLU A 170 0.89 12.40 36.73
CA GLU A 170 1.54 12.40 38.04
C GLU A 170 1.96 13.85 38.36
N GLY A 171 1.17 14.57 39.16
CA GLY A 171 1.42 15.98 39.50
C GLY A 171 1.20 16.98 38.35
N ASP A 172 1.67 18.22 38.53
CA ASP A 172 1.48 19.34 37.59
C ASP A 172 2.57 19.39 36.49
N THR A 173 2.71 18.32 35.72
CA THR A 173 3.71 18.30 34.62
C THR A 173 3.05 18.44 33.24
N GLU A 174 3.41 19.48 32.49
CA GLU A 174 3.02 19.66 31.09
C GLU A 174 3.86 18.84 30.09
N ARG A 175 4.89 18.12 30.58
CA ARG A 175 5.79 17.31 29.76
C ARG A 175 5.64 15.82 30.08
N PHE A 176 4.90 15.12 29.23
CA PHE A 176 4.67 13.69 29.38
C PHE A 176 5.87 12.87 28.90
N LYS A 177 6.10 11.76 29.58
CA LYS A 177 7.03 10.70 29.20
C LYS A 177 6.26 9.54 28.58
N ASP A 178 6.94 8.73 27.78
CA ASP A 178 6.36 7.56 27.12
C ASP A 178 5.79 6.53 28.11
N ILE A 179 6.43 6.33 29.27
CA ILE A 179 5.97 5.42 30.32
C ILE A 179 4.56 5.77 30.82
N GLN A 180 4.16 7.04 30.73
CA GLN A 180 2.84 7.50 31.15
C GLN A 180 1.74 7.13 30.15
N VAL A 181 2.07 6.71 28.92
CA VAL A 181 1.10 6.32 27.91
C VAL A 181 0.48 4.97 28.24
N ILE A 182 -0.83 4.96 28.45
CA ILE A 182 -1.60 3.75 28.76
C ILE A 182 -2.61 3.37 27.69
N GLY A 183 -2.93 4.27 26.75
CA GLY A 183 -4.02 4.01 25.83
C GLY A 183 -4.12 4.95 24.65
N VAL A 184 -4.93 4.55 23.69
CA VAL A 184 -5.30 5.33 22.52
C VAL A 184 -6.80 5.23 22.29
N GLY A 185 -7.40 6.29 21.77
CA GLY A 185 -8.85 6.32 21.58
C GLY A 185 -9.32 7.44 20.68
N LYS A 186 -10.65 7.57 20.60
CA LYS A 186 -11.31 8.62 19.82
C LYS A 186 -12.04 9.57 20.76
N ALA A 187 -11.78 10.87 20.60
CA ALA A 187 -12.46 11.92 21.34
C ALA A 187 -13.97 11.91 21.03
N ARG A 188 -14.78 12.02 22.07
CA ARG A 188 -16.26 12.05 22.02
C ARG A 188 -16.83 13.38 22.51
N MET A 189 -15.98 14.19 23.13
CA MET A 189 -16.20 15.59 23.47
C MET A 189 -15.04 16.41 22.93
N ASP A 190 -15.30 17.66 22.57
CA ASP A 190 -14.25 18.65 22.30
C ASP A 190 -13.72 19.31 23.58
N TYR A 191 -12.67 20.13 23.46
CA TYR A 191 -12.06 20.82 24.59
C TYR A 191 -13.05 21.67 25.40
N ARG A 192 -13.93 22.43 24.73
CA ARG A 192 -14.89 23.32 25.42
C ARG A 192 -15.93 22.51 26.16
N GLU A 193 -16.47 21.46 25.53
CA GLU A 193 -17.42 20.55 26.17
C GLU A 193 -16.87 19.91 27.44
N VAL A 194 -15.57 19.54 27.45
CA VAL A 194 -14.93 18.99 28.66
C VAL A 194 -14.79 20.06 29.75
N MET A 195 -14.44 21.30 29.39
CA MET A 195 -14.30 22.36 30.40
C MET A 195 -15.64 22.79 31.01
N GLU A 196 -16.74 22.68 30.27
CA GLU A 196 -18.07 23.16 30.70
C GLU A 196 -18.94 22.09 31.38
N ARG A 197 -18.64 20.80 31.20
CA ARG A 197 -19.47 19.70 31.71
C ARG A 197 -18.74 18.90 32.79
N ASP A 198 -19.51 18.43 33.77
CA ASP A 198 -19.02 17.56 34.85
C ASP A 198 -19.16 16.06 34.53
N LYS A 199 -19.98 15.70 33.53
CA LYS A 199 -20.32 14.31 33.20
C LYS A 199 -20.26 14.04 31.71
N GLY A 200 -20.06 12.77 31.38
CA GLY A 200 -20.12 12.23 30.02
C GLY A 200 -18.82 11.57 29.57
N MET A 201 -18.88 10.90 28.42
CA MET A 201 -17.75 10.18 27.84
C MET A 201 -16.86 11.14 27.05
N VAL A 202 -15.62 11.30 27.49
CA VAL A 202 -14.62 12.16 26.84
C VAL A 202 -13.86 11.38 25.77
N VAL A 203 -13.41 10.17 26.10
CA VAL A 203 -12.66 9.32 25.16
C VAL A 203 -13.28 7.93 25.10
N LYS A 204 -13.61 7.48 23.89
CA LYS A 204 -13.86 6.06 23.65
C LYS A 204 -12.52 5.37 23.42
N ILE A 205 -12.06 4.59 24.41
CA ILE A 205 -10.82 3.82 24.32
C ILE A 205 -10.94 2.79 23.18
N ARG A 206 -9.90 2.74 22.33
CA ARG A 206 -9.75 1.71 21.30
C ARG A 206 -8.91 0.55 21.84
N HIS A 207 -7.82 0.87 22.51
CA HIS A 207 -6.88 -0.08 23.08
C HIS A 207 -6.15 0.55 24.26
N ALA A 208 -5.82 -0.26 25.26
CA ALA A 208 -5.07 0.15 26.42
C ALA A 208 -4.09 -0.95 26.86
N GLU A 209 -2.95 -0.56 27.41
CA GLU A 209 -1.92 -1.45 27.94
C GLU A 209 -1.32 -0.85 29.21
N ALA A 210 -0.77 -1.71 30.06
CA ALA A 210 -0.07 -1.25 31.25
C ALA A 210 1.07 -0.26 30.90
N PRO A 211 1.37 0.71 31.77
CA PRO A 211 2.52 1.61 31.64
C PRO A 211 3.82 0.85 31.36
N ARG A 212 4.53 1.26 30.31
CA ARG A 212 5.90 0.83 29.99
C ARG A 212 6.55 1.79 29.01
N GLU A 213 7.87 1.80 29.00
CA GLU A 213 8.66 2.56 28.03
C GLU A 213 8.47 2.02 26.60
N ALA A 214 8.70 2.90 25.61
CA ALA A 214 8.65 2.53 24.21
C ALA A 214 9.85 1.64 23.84
N THR A 215 9.61 0.68 22.94
CA THR A 215 10.66 -0.23 22.46
C THR A 215 11.49 0.47 21.39
N TYR A 216 12.76 0.76 21.66
CA TYR A 216 13.69 1.29 20.65
C TYR A 216 14.70 0.22 20.21
N LEU A 217 14.66 -0.14 18.94
CA LEU A 217 15.71 -0.93 18.31
C LEU A 217 16.75 -0.02 17.64
N ARG A 218 17.94 -0.57 17.40
CA ARG A 218 19.09 0.14 16.82
C ARG A 218 18.76 0.71 15.44
N GLU A 219 19.44 1.80 15.07
CA GLU A 219 19.35 2.36 13.73
C GLU A 219 19.83 1.37 12.66
N THR A 220 19.21 1.41 11.48
CA THR A 220 19.53 0.56 10.33
C THR A 220 20.41 1.29 9.30
N GLY A 221 20.39 2.62 9.32
CA GLY A 221 21.05 3.52 8.37
C GLY A 221 20.04 4.29 7.52
N ASP A 222 20.51 5.06 6.54
CA ASP A 222 19.62 5.70 5.57
C ASP A 222 18.81 4.67 4.76
N PHE A 223 17.87 5.12 3.92
CA PHE A 223 17.00 4.23 3.14
C PHE A 223 17.81 3.23 2.31
N LYS A 224 18.85 3.69 1.61
CA LYS A 224 19.67 2.85 0.73
C LYS A 224 20.43 1.79 1.52
N THR A 225 21.14 2.20 2.57
CA THR A 225 21.91 1.31 3.46
C THR A 225 20.99 0.29 4.12
N SER A 226 19.82 0.73 4.57
CA SER A 226 18.82 -0.15 5.19
C SER A 226 18.29 -1.20 4.22
N ILE A 227 18.04 -0.83 2.95
CA ILE A 227 17.63 -1.77 1.90
C ILE A 227 18.74 -2.77 1.58
N GLU A 228 19.99 -2.31 1.44
CA GLU A 228 21.14 -3.19 1.18
C GLU A 228 21.31 -4.24 2.29
N ARG A 229 21.24 -3.82 3.56
CA ARG A 229 21.27 -4.74 4.70
C ARG A 229 20.05 -5.66 4.73
N THR A 230 18.88 -5.18 4.34
CA THR A 230 17.68 -6.02 4.26
C THR A 230 17.83 -7.11 3.19
N ILE A 231 18.43 -6.79 2.03
CA ILE A 231 18.73 -7.77 0.99
C ILE A 231 19.69 -8.83 1.55
N GLN A 232 20.76 -8.42 2.21
CA GLN A 232 21.72 -9.34 2.85
C GLN A 232 21.02 -10.25 3.87
N ALA A 233 20.14 -9.70 4.73
CA ALA A 233 19.38 -10.45 5.73
C ALA A 233 18.43 -11.49 5.14
N ASN A 234 18.03 -11.32 3.87
CA ASN A 234 17.05 -12.16 3.16
C ASN A 234 17.64 -12.93 1.97
N GLU A 235 18.97 -12.95 1.79
CA GLU A 235 19.63 -13.47 0.59
C GLU A 235 19.18 -14.89 0.22
N HIS A 236 19.21 -15.82 1.18
CA HIS A 236 18.77 -17.20 0.99
C HIS A 236 17.29 -17.31 0.60
N VAL A 237 16.43 -16.43 1.13
CA VAL A 237 15.00 -16.40 0.77
C VAL A 237 14.83 -15.97 -0.68
N ILE A 238 15.50 -14.89 -1.08
CA ILE A 238 15.42 -14.36 -2.44
C ILE A 238 15.90 -15.42 -3.43
N GLU A 239 17.02 -16.09 -3.15
CA GLU A 239 17.55 -17.15 -4.00
C GLU A 239 16.63 -18.36 -4.11
N LYS A 240 16.01 -18.77 -3.00
CA LYS A 240 15.03 -19.86 -2.99
C LYS A 240 13.82 -19.54 -3.87
N TYR A 241 13.27 -18.34 -3.72
CA TYR A 241 12.09 -17.89 -4.48
C TYR A 241 12.42 -17.68 -5.96
N GLU A 242 13.60 -17.11 -6.27
CA GLU A 242 14.08 -16.99 -7.65
C GLU A 242 14.25 -18.36 -8.31
N ARG A 243 14.93 -19.31 -7.63
CA ARG A 243 15.14 -20.67 -8.14
C ARG A 243 13.82 -21.39 -8.42
N GLU A 244 12.85 -21.26 -7.51
CA GLU A 244 11.51 -21.82 -7.68
C GLU A 244 10.81 -21.23 -8.91
N ALA A 245 10.82 -19.90 -9.06
CA ALA A 245 10.15 -19.23 -10.18
C ALA A 245 10.81 -19.58 -11.53
N LEU A 246 12.15 -19.62 -11.58
CA LEU A 246 12.89 -20.02 -12.78
C LEU A 246 12.58 -21.47 -13.17
N GLY A 247 12.59 -22.40 -12.20
CA GLY A 247 12.23 -23.80 -12.42
C GLY A 247 10.79 -23.94 -12.92
N PHE A 248 9.85 -23.21 -12.33
CA PHE A 248 8.46 -23.19 -12.76
C PHE A 248 8.29 -22.67 -14.19
N ILE A 249 8.96 -21.58 -14.58
CA ILE A 249 8.90 -21.04 -15.95
C ILE A 249 9.43 -22.08 -16.95
N LYS A 250 10.62 -22.66 -16.69
CA LYS A 250 11.27 -23.67 -17.54
C LYS A 250 10.37 -24.89 -17.76
N ASN A 251 9.84 -25.45 -16.67
CA ASN A 251 8.95 -26.62 -16.74
C ASN A 251 7.65 -26.29 -17.48
N THR A 252 7.14 -25.05 -17.33
CA THR A 252 5.90 -24.64 -17.99
C THR A 252 6.08 -24.53 -19.50
N VAL A 253 7.17 -23.94 -19.99
CA VAL A 253 7.39 -23.84 -21.44
C VAL A 253 7.58 -25.20 -22.10
N GLU A 254 8.31 -26.11 -21.46
CA GLU A 254 8.54 -27.48 -21.95
C GLU A 254 7.23 -28.28 -22.04
N ARG A 255 6.32 -28.07 -21.10
CA ARG A 255 5.05 -28.80 -21.02
C ARG A 255 3.97 -28.22 -21.92
N ILE A 256 3.87 -26.89 -22.01
CA ILE A 256 2.82 -26.22 -22.77
C ILE A 256 3.16 -26.13 -24.27
N LYS A 257 4.46 -26.05 -24.62
CA LYS A 257 4.96 -26.03 -26.01
C LYS A 257 4.23 -25.02 -26.90
N LYS A 258 4.02 -23.80 -26.38
CA LYS A 258 3.47 -22.66 -27.14
C LYS A 258 4.48 -21.52 -27.19
N PRO A 259 4.41 -20.66 -28.22
CA PRO A 259 5.21 -19.43 -28.26
C PRO A 259 5.06 -18.62 -26.98
N ALA A 260 6.19 -18.14 -26.45
CA ALA A 260 6.24 -17.40 -25.20
C ALA A 260 6.01 -15.91 -25.44
N VAL A 261 5.15 -15.31 -24.63
CA VAL A 261 4.91 -13.86 -24.60
C VAL A 261 5.07 -13.39 -23.16
N ILE A 262 5.75 -12.27 -22.94
CA ILE A 262 5.88 -11.66 -21.63
C ILE A 262 5.05 -10.37 -21.61
N ALA A 263 4.06 -10.29 -20.72
CA ALA A 263 3.26 -9.09 -20.56
C ALA A 263 3.91 -8.15 -19.54
N TYR A 264 4.50 -7.07 -20.04
CA TYR A 264 5.10 -6.02 -19.24
C TYR A 264 4.17 -4.80 -19.17
N SER A 265 4.03 -4.20 -17.97
CA SER A 265 3.08 -3.10 -17.74
C SER A 265 3.71 -1.85 -17.15
N GLY A 266 5.05 -1.78 -17.03
CA GLY A 266 5.73 -0.71 -16.29
C GLY A 266 5.55 -0.78 -14.77
N GLY A 267 5.03 -1.89 -14.23
CA GLY A 267 4.83 -2.09 -12.78
C GLY A 267 5.88 -3.03 -12.19
N LYS A 268 6.09 -2.97 -10.86
CA LYS A 268 7.09 -3.80 -10.15
C LYS A 268 6.90 -5.31 -10.36
N ASP A 269 5.64 -5.75 -10.40
CA ASP A 269 5.30 -7.18 -10.48
C ASP A 269 5.56 -7.72 -11.88
N SER A 270 5.18 -6.94 -12.92
CA SER A 270 5.44 -7.30 -14.31
C SER A 270 6.91 -7.16 -14.68
N LEU A 271 7.64 -6.20 -14.11
CA LEU A 271 9.09 -6.10 -14.23
C LEU A 271 9.78 -7.35 -13.65
N THR A 272 9.37 -7.79 -12.46
CA THR A 272 9.92 -9.00 -11.84
C THR A 272 9.70 -10.23 -12.71
N VAL A 273 8.48 -10.40 -13.25
CA VAL A 273 8.17 -11.49 -14.18
C VAL A 273 8.97 -11.38 -15.48
N LEU A 274 9.17 -10.17 -16.00
CA LEU A 274 10.01 -9.94 -17.18
C LEU A 274 11.43 -10.46 -16.95
N LEU A 275 12.09 -10.04 -15.87
CA LEU A 275 13.46 -10.45 -15.57
C LEU A 275 13.59 -11.97 -15.36
N LEU A 276 12.68 -12.56 -14.58
CA LEU A 276 12.66 -14.01 -14.34
C LEU A 276 12.40 -14.80 -15.63
N SER A 277 11.43 -14.36 -16.44
CA SER A 277 11.07 -15.05 -17.69
C SER A 277 12.19 -14.94 -18.70
N MET A 278 12.77 -13.75 -18.90
CA MET A 278 13.90 -13.57 -19.80
C MET A 278 15.08 -14.48 -19.43
N LYS A 279 15.44 -14.54 -18.15
CA LYS A 279 16.52 -15.41 -17.66
C LYS A 279 16.22 -16.87 -17.99
N ALA A 280 15.05 -17.36 -17.57
CA ALA A 280 14.66 -18.76 -17.78
C ALA A 280 14.52 -19.15 -19.26
N LEU A 281 13.95 -18.28 -20.09
CA LEU A 281 13.70 -18.54 -21.51
C LEU A 281 14.99 -18.50 -22.33
N ARG A 282 15.89 -17.54 -22.05
CA ARG A 282 17.22 -17.49 -22.68
C ARG A 282 18.05 -18.73 -22.35
N GLU A 283 18.04 -19.17 -21.10
CA GLU A 283 18.72 -20.42 -20.68
C GLU A 283 18.15 -21.68 -21.37
N LYS A 284 16.89 -21.65 -21.81
CA LYS A 284 16.25 -22.73 -22.58
C LYS A 284 16.31 -22.55 -24.10
N GLY A 285 16.92 -21.46 -24.59
CA GLY A 285 16.92 -21.14 -26.03
C GLY A 285 15.52 -20.87 -26.62
N VAL A 286 14.56 -20.50 -25.78
CA VAL A 286 13.17 -20.24 -26.22
C VAL A 286 13.05 -18.77 -26.63
N LYS A 287 12.61 -18.54 -27.88
CA LYS A 287 12.27 -17.19 -28.36
C LYS A 287 10.99 -16.68 -27.69
N PHE A 288 10.94 -15.37 -27.44
CA PHE A 288 9.78 -14.73 -26.81
C PHE A 288 9.58 -13.31 -27.33
N ASP A 289 8.33 -12.86 -27.33
CA ASP A 289 7.98 -11.46 -27.52
C ASP A 289 7.70 -10.82 -26.15
N VAL A 290 8.08 -9.55 -25.97
CA VAL A 290 7.66 -8.73 -24.82
C VAL A 290 6.62 -7.73 -25.32
N ILE A 291 5.47 -7.64 -24.65
CA ILE A 291 4.41 -6.70 -25.01
C ILE A 291 4.16 -5.69 -23.90
N PHE A 292 3.87 -4.45 -24.30
CA PHE A 292 3.36 -3.40 -23.43
C PHE A 292 2.07 -2.86 -24.03
N VAL A 293 1.02 -2.68 -23.22
CA VAL A 293 -0.26 -2.13 -23.71
C VAL A 293 -0.33 -0.67 -23.33
N ASP A 294 -0.19 0.19 -24.33
CA ASP A 294 -0.31 1.62 -24.18
C ASP A 294 -1.79 2.01 -24.29
N THR A 295 -2.40 2.33 -23.15
CA THR A 295 -3.81 2.75 -23.09
C THR A 295 -4.02 4.23 -23.42
N GLY A 296 -2.94 5.01 -23.61
CA GLY A 296 -3.00 6.47 -23.68
C GLY A 296 -3.30 7.14 -22.33
N LEU A 297 -3.37 6.37 -21.23
CA LEU A 297 -3.67 6.85 -19.88
C LEU A 297 -2.55 6.54 -18.88
N GLU A 298 -1.37 6.18 -19.34
CA GLU A 298 -0.25 5.88 -18.45
C GLU A 298 0.40 7.17 -17.95
N LEU A 299 1.02 7.11 -16.77
CA LEU A 299 1.81 8.22 -16.25
C LEU A 299 3.12 8.37 -17.05
N PRO A 300 3.68 9.58 -17.20
CA PRO A 300 4.95 9.81 -17.91
C PRO A 300 6.06 8.86 -17.46
N GLU A 301 6.24 8.70 -16.15
CA GLU A 301 7.25 7.84 -15.54
C GLU A 301 7.04 6.35 -15.87
N THR A 302 5.82 5.96 -16.23
CA THR A 302 5.54 4.60 -16.72
C THR A 302 6.07 4.39 -18.11
N LEU A 303 5.94 5.39 -18.99
CA LEU A 303 6.50 5.34 -20.34
C LEU A 303 8.02 5.42 -20.30
N GLU A 304 8.58 6.34 -19.51
CA GLU A 304 10.02 6.44 -19.25
C GLU A 304 10.59 5.12 -18.71
N ASN A 305 9.87 4.48 -17.78
CA ASN A 305 10.30 3.19 -17.23
C ASN A 305 10.27 2.06 -18.27
N VAL A 306 9.32 2.09 -19.23
CA VAL A 306 9.32 1.14 -20.33
C VAL A 306 10.53 1.35 -21.23
N GLU A 307 10.83 2.58 -21.61
CA GLU A 307 11.99 2.92 -22.44
C GLU A 307 13.32 2.58 -21.75
N GLU A 308 13.45 2.86 -20.45
CA GLU A 308 14.63 2.50 -19.68
C GLU A 308 14.83 0.98 -19.60
N VAL A 309 13.75 0.21 -19.50
CA VAL A 309 13.81 -1.25 -19.53
C VAL A 309 14.20 -1.79 -20.91
N GLU A 310 13.66 -1.22 -21.99
CA GLU A 310 14.08 -1.54 -23.38
C GLU A 310 15.60 -1.35 -23.53
N ARG A 311 16.09 -0.17 -23.13
CA ARG A 311 17.50 0.21 -23.23
C ARG A 311 18.41 -0.65 -22.34
N ARG A 312 18.08 -0.79 -21.05
CA ARG A 312 18.94 -1.47 -20.07
C ARG A 312 19.13 -2.95 -20.38
N TYR A 313 18.12 -3.60 -20.92
CA TYR A 313 18.14 -5.04 -21.15
C TYR A 313 18.26 -5.43 -22.63
N ASN A 314 18.46 -4.44 -23.51
CA ASN A 314 18.52 -4.59 -24.96
C ASN A 314 17.35 -5.44 -25.48
N LEU A 315 16.13 -4.94 -25.24
CA LEU A 315 14.88 -5.59 -25.57
C LEU A 315 14.07 -4.75 -26.55
N GLU A 316 13.43 -5.42 -27.49
CA GLU A 316 12.34 -4.85 -28.27
C GLU A 316 11.02 -5.11 -27.51
N ILE A 317 10.36 -4.05 -27.05
CA ILE A 317 9.02 -4.16 -26.45
C ILE A 317 7.98 -3.75 -27.48
N ILE A 318 7.12 -4.70 -27.86
CA ILE A 318 6.03 -4.47 -28.80
C ILE A 318 4.94 -3.64 -28.11
N LYS A 319 4.85 -2.36 -28.47
CA LYS A 319 3.86 -1.41 -27.92
C LYS A 319 2.52 -1.57 -28.63
N LEU A 320 1.54 -2.13 -27.93
CA LEU A 320 0.18 -2.34 -28.40
C LEU A 320 -0.67 -1.11 -28.06
N ARG A 321 -0.97 -0.28 -29.06
CA ARG A 321 -1.78 0.93 -28.87
C ARG A 321 -3.27 0.61 -28.78
N ALA A 322 -3.93 1.18 -27.79
CA ALA A 322 -5.38 1.11 -27.62
C ALA A 322 -6.15 2.05 -28.57
N GLU A 323 -7.45 1.82 -28.67
CA GLU A 323 -8.39 2.86 -29.15
C GLU A 323 -8.38 4.05 -28.17
N ASP A 324 -8.59 5.28 -28.66
CA ASP A 324 -8.56 6.48 -27.83
C ASP A 324 -9.63 6.45 -26.73
N PHE A 325 -9.16 6.43 -25.48
CA PHE A 325 -10.02 6.43 -24.30
C PHE A 325 -11.00 7.62 -24.28
N TRP A 326 -10.55 8.81 -24.67
CA TRP A 326 -11.35 10.03 -24.61
C TRP A 326 -12.50 10.02 -25.62
N GLU A 327 -12.29 9.42 -26.79
CA GLU A 327 -13.36 9.20 -27.76
C GLU A 327 -14.37 8.15 -27.24
N LYS A 328 -13.88 7.09 -26.59
CA LYS A 328 -14.75 6.06 -26.00
C LYS A 328 -15.59 6.54 -24.84
N LEU A 329 -15.21 7.61 -24.15
CA LEU A 329 -16.05 8.25 -23.14
C LEU A 329 -17.40 8.74 -23.71
N LYS A 330 -17.46 9.09 -25.01
CA LYS A 330 -18.71 9.51 -25.67
C LYS A 330 -19.71 8.36 -25.83
N GLU A 331 -19.21 7.14 -26.01
CA GLU A 331 -20.00 5.92 -26.18
C GLU A 331 -20.37 5.28 -24.83
N TYR A 332 -19.41 5.21 -23.91
CA TYR A 332 -19.54 4.40 -22.69
C TYR A 332 -19.74 5.21 -21.40
N GLY A 333 -19.50 6.52 -21.43
CA GLY A 333 -19.40 7.34 -20.22
C GLY A 333 -18.18 6.99 -19.35
N PRO A 334 -18.07 7.57 -18.15
CA PRO A 334 -16.95 7.31 -17.24
C PRO A 334 -16.90 5.82 -16.85
N PRO A 335 -15.70 5.20 -16.79
CA PRO A 335 -15.57 3.84 -16.30
C PRO A 335 -15.79 3.75 -14.78
N GLY A 336 -16.37 2.65 -14.31
CA GLY A 336 -16.61 2.39 -12.89
C GLY A 336 -15.88 1.13 -12.38
N ARG A 337 -15.83 0.93 -11.06
CA ARG A 337 -15.31 -0.27 -10.37
C ARG A 337 -16.13 -1.51 -10.73
N ASP A 338 -17.43 -1.33 -10.88
CA ASP A 338 -18.43 -2.31 -11.29
C ASP A 338 -18.61 -2.38 -12.82
N TYR A 339 -18.19 -1.35 -13.54
CA TYR A 339 -18.25 -1.27 -15.01
C TYR A 339 -16.92 -0.83 -15.62
N ARG A 340 -15.93 -1.74 -15.58
CA ARG A 340 -14.58 -1.52 -16.11
C ARG A 340 -14.48 -1.74 -17.62
N TRP A 341 -15.30 -1.05 -18.41
CA TRP A 341 -15.25 -1.13 -19.87
C TRP A 341 -13.85 -0.78 -20.41
N CYS A 342 -13.15 0.17 -19.76
CA CYS A 342 -11.80 0.59 -20.12
C CYS A 342 -10.78 -0.56 -20.08
N SER A 343 -10.93 -1.52 -19.17
CA SER A 343 -10.05 -2.70 -19.14
C SER A 343 -10.29 -3.59 -20.36
N LYS A 344 -11.55 -3.82 -20.74
CA LYS A 344 -11.87 -4.64 -21.91
C LYS A 344 -11.45 -3.96 -23.21
N VAL A 345 -11.83 -2.69 -23.38
CA VAL A 345 -11.63 -1.92 -24.61
C VAL A 345 -10.19 -1.48 -24.77
N CYS A 346 -9.59 -0.85 -23.75
CA CYS A 346 -8.27 -0.26 -23.88
C CYS A 346 -7.13 -1.25 -23.57
N LYS A 347 -7.38 -2.34 -22.81
CA LYS A 347 -6.32 -3.32 -22.48
C LYS A 347 -6.45 -4.64 -23.21
N MET A 348 -7.63 -5.28 -23.14
CA MET A 348 -7.78 -6.65 -23.63
C MET A 348 -7.91 -6.72 -25.15
N LYS A 349 -8.67 -5.82 -25.80
CA LYS A 349 -8.82 -5.82 -27.27
C LYS A 349 -7.49 -5.67 -28.03
N PRO A 350 -6.56 -4.74 -27.68
CA PRO A 350 -5.26 -4.67 -28.35
C PRO A 350 -4.44 -5.96 -28.22
N VAL A 351 -4.45 -6.57 -27.03
CA VAL A 351 -3.78 -7.85 -26.76
C VAL A 351 -4.41 -8.97 -27.59
N GLU A 352 -5.74 -9.03 -27.67
CA GLU A 352 -6.44 -10.01 -28.48
C GLU A 352 -6.11 -9.88 -29.96
N LYS A 353 -6.10 -8.65 -30.50
CA LYS A 353 -5.74 -8.37 -31.89
C LYS A 353 -4.32 -8.84 -32.20
N PHE A 354 -3.37 -8.52 -31.32
CA PHE A 354 -1.98 -8.95 -31.46
C PHE A 354 -1.82 -10.47 -31.40
N ILE A 355 -2.44 -11.13 -30.41
CA ILE A 355 -2.32 -12.59 -30.26
C ILE A 355 -2.95 -13.31 -31.46
N ARG A 356 -4.11 -12.85 -31.94
CA ARG A 356 -4.76 -13.46 -33.11
C ARG A 356 -3.96 -13.27 -34.40
N SER A 357 -3.27 -12.14 -34.58
CA SER A 357 -2.47 -11.89 -35.79
C SER A 357 -1.14 -12.63 -35.78
N ARG A 358 -0.45 -12.68 -34.63
CA ARG A 358 0.90 -13.26 -34.48
C ARG A 358 0.90 -14.75 -34.15
N TYR A 359 -0.06 -15.22 -33.35
CA TYR A 359 -0.06 -16.55 -32.73
C TYR A 359 -1.35 -17.32 -33.03
N ARG A 360 -1.51 -17.78 -34.28
CA ARG A 360 -2.72 -18.49 -34.75
C ARG A 360 -3.09 -19.71 -33.90
N GLU A 361 -2.08 -20.45 -33.42
CA GLU A 361 -2.26 -21.63 -32.56
C GLU A 361 -2.30 -21.30 -31.05
N GLY A 362 -2.31 -20.02 -30.71
CA GLY A 362 -2.26 -19.52 -29.34
C GLY A 362 -0.84 -19.35 -28.79
N CYS A 363 -0.74 -18.76 -27.60
CA CYS A 363 0.53 -18.46 -26.94
C CYS A 363 0.48 -18.78 -25.44
N LEU A 364 1.65 -18.82 -24.82
CA LEU A 364 1.83 -18.85 -23.37
C LEU A 364 2.30 -17.45 -22.91
N THR A 365 1.45 -16.73 -22.20
CA THR A 365 1.73 -15.39 -21.69
C THR A 365 2.11 -15.41 -20.22
N PHE A 366 3.30 -14.90 -19.89
CA PHE A 366 3.74 -14.68 -18.51
C PHE A 366 3.20 -13.34 -17.98
N VAL A 367 2.56 -13.35 -16.81
CA VAL A 367 1.88 -12.19 -16.21
C VAL A 367 2.26 -11.98 -14.75
N GLY A 368 2.39 -10.71 -14.34
CA GLY A 368 2.71 -10.27 -12.97
C GLY A 368 1.53 -10.30 -12.00
N VAL A 369 0.91 -11.46 -11.80
CA VAL A 369 -0.24 -11.63 -10.87
C VAL A 369 0.21 -12.29 -9.57
N ARG A 370 -0.22 -11.76 -8.41
CA ARG A 370 0.05 -12.30 -7.07
C ARG A 370 -1.23 -12.51 -6.26
N LYS A 371 -1.24 -13.50 -5.35
CA LYS A 371 -2.42 -13.81 -4.51
C LYS A 371 -2.78 -12.67 -3.55
N TYR A 372 -1.77 -11.95 -3.07
CA TYR A 372 -1.87 -10.91 -2.05
C TYR A 372 -2.59 -9.64 -2.52
N GLU A 373 -2.80 -9.47 -3.83
CA GLU A 373 -3.36 -8.24 -4.39
C GLU A 373 -4.89 -8.14 -4.30
N SER A 374 -5.60 -9.28 -4.29
CA SER A 374 -7.07 -9.33 -4.10
C SER A 374 -7.56 -10.75 -3.89
N ILE A 375 -8.77 -10.89 -3.32
CA ILE A 375 -9.46 -12.19 -3.19
C ILE A 375 -9.59 -12.90 -4.55
N ASN A 376 -9.94 -12.17 -5.60
CA ASN A 376 -10.13 -12.76 -6.92
C ASN A 376 -8.82 -13.30 -7.49
N ARG A 377 -7.69 -12.62 -7.22
CA ARG A 377 -6.36 -13.13 -7.62
C ARG A 377 -5.91 -14.29 -6.74
N SER A 378 -6.28 -14.32 -5.45
CA SER A 378 -5.94 -15.43 -4.54
C SER A 378 -6.50 -16.79 -4.96
N LYS A 379 -7.66 -16.79 -5.63
CA LYS A 379 -8.34 -17.99 -6.14
C LYS A 379 -7.82 -18.46 -7.50
N ARG A 380 -6.93 -17.70 -8.16
CA ARG A 380 -6.40 -18.08 -9.47
C ARG A 380 -5.38 -19.21 -9.33
N PRO A 381 -5.39 -20.23 -10.21
CA PRO A 381 -4.26 -21.14 -10.34
C PRO A 381 -3.06 -20.42 -10.98
N ARG A 382 -1.85 -20.98 -10.90
CA ARG A 382 -0.65 -20.40 -11.54
C ARG A 382 -0.70 -20.43 -13.06
N ILE A 383 -1.45 -21.36 -13.64
CA ILE A 383 -1.64 -21.50 -15.09
C ILE A 383 -3.14 -21.58 -15.35
N TRP A 384 -3.65 -20.76 -16.27
CA TRP A 384 -5.06 -20.79 -16.68
C TRP A 384 -5.22 -20.37 -18.14
N ARG A 385 -6.36 -20.70 -18.74
CA ARG A 385 -6.74 -20.17 -20.06
C ARG A 385 -7.40 -18.81 -19.89
N SER A 386 -6.98 -17.83 -20.68
CA SER A 386 -7.58 -16.48 -20.68
C SER A 386 -9.05 -16.57 -21.07
N ARG A 387 -9.91 -15.82 -20.36
CA ARG A 387 -11.34 -15.70 -20.73
C ARG A 387 -11.56 -14.63 -21.79
N ASP A 388 -10.70 -13.62 -21.82
CA ASP A 388 -10.83 -12.45 -22.66
C ASP A 388 -10.08 -12.58 -23.99
N VAL A 389 -9.06 -13.45 -24.07
CA VAL A 389 -8.23 -13.62 -25.28
C VAL A 389 -8.19 -15.08 -25.70
N LYS A 390 -8.86 -15.40 -26.82
CA LYS A 390 -8.93 -16.76 -27.36
C LYS A 390 -7.52 -17.28 -27.70
N GLY A 391 -7.22 -18.53 -27.30
CA GLY A 391 -5.93 -19.17 -27.55
C GLY A 391 -4.80 -18.76 -26.61
N GLN A 392 -5.01 -17.79 -25.71
CA GLN A 392 -4.01 -17.38 -24.73
C GLN A 392 -4.06 -18.26 -23.47
N VAL A 393 -2.94 -18.89 -23.14
CA VAL A 393 -2.69 -19.50 -21.83
C VAL A 393 -1.89 -18.50 -21.00
N GLN A 394 -2.34 -18.17 -19.80
CA GLN A 394 -1.66 -17.25 -18.90
C GLN A 394 -0.95 -18.02 -17.79
N CYS A 395 0.23 -17.53 -17.42
CA CYS A 395 1.13 -18.12 -16.43
C CYS A 395 1.59 -17.03 -15.44
N ALA A 396 1.47 -17.28 -14.14
CA ALA A 396 1.89 -16.37 -13.07
C ALA A 396 3.04 -16.97 -12.26
N PRO A 397 4.31 -16.72 -12.66
CA PRO A 397 5.48 -17.26 -11.97
C PRO A 397 5.56 -16.83 -10.51
N ILE A 398 5.22 -15.57 -10.22
CA ILE A 398 5.34 -14.98 -8.88
C ILE A 398 4.04 -15.03 -8.07
N LEU A 399 3.09 -15.93 -8.41
CA LEU A 399 1.77 -15.96 -7.77
C LEU A 399 1.82 -15.96 -6.24
N HIS A 400 2.82 -16.63 -5.67
CA HIS A 400 3.00 -16.80 -4.23
C HIS A 400 3.94 -15.78 -3.57
N TRP A 401 4.46 -14.81 -4.33
CA TRP A 401 5.34 -13.77 -3.81
C TRP A 401 4.52 -12.66 -3.12
N SER A 402 4.97 -12.21 -1.96
CA SER A 402 4.50 -10.94 -1.38
C SER A 402 5.19 -9.75 -2.05
N ALA A 403 4.69 -8.53 -1.83
CA ALA A 403 5.32 -7.31 -2.31
C ALA A 403 6.77 -7.17 -1.83
N MET A 404 7.08 -7.63 -0.61
CA MET A 404 8.44 -7.60 -0.08
C MET A 404 9.40 -8.50 -0.88
N HIS A 405 8.97 -9.71 -1.30
CA HIS A 405 9.79 -10.56 -2.17
C HIS A 405 10.10 -9.85 -3.50
N VAL A 406 9.08 -9.20 -4.09
CA VAL A 406 9.21 -8.44 -5.33
C VAL A 406 10.20 -7.29 -5.17
N TRP A 407 10.03 -6.46 -4.14
CA TRP A 407 10.92 -5.33 -3.89
C TRP A 407 12.35 -5.75 -3.62
N LEU A 408 12.57 -6.75 -2.77
CA LEU A 408 13.90 -7.27 -2.49
C LEU A 408 14.58 -7.84 -3.73
N TYR A 409 13.85 -8.56 -4.58
CA TYR A 409 14.39 -9.07 -5.84
C TYR A 409 14.78 -7.92 -6.79
N LEU A 410 13.91 -6.91 -6.95
CA LEU A 410 14.21 -5.76 -7.82
C LEU A 410 15.40 -4.95 -7.31
N PHE A 411 15.48 -4.69 -6.01
CA PHE A 411 16.61 -3.98 -5.41
C PHE A 411 17.91 -4.78 -5.48
N LYS A 412 17.88 -6.09 -5.20
CA LYS A 412 19.05 -7.00 -5.36
C LYS A 412 19.61 -6.94 -6.78
N ASN A 413 18.72 -6.94 -7.78
CA ASN A 413 19.09 -6.89 -9.19
C ASN A 413 19.34 -5.46 -9.72
N LYS A 414 19.23 -4.43 -8.87
CA LYS A 414 19.31 -3.01 -9.26
C LYS A 414 18.43 -2.71 -10.48
N ALA A 415 17.23 -3.30 -10.51
CA ALA A 415 16.31 -3.18 -11.64
C ALA A 415 15.67 -1.78 -11.68
N PRO A 416 15.50 -1.17 -12.87
CA PRO A 416 14.88 0.14 -13.00
C PRO A 416 13.38 -0.03 -12.80
N TYR A 417 12.91 0.16 -11.57
CA TYR A 417 11.48 0.17 -11.27
C TYR A 417 10.89 1.57 -11.52
N ASN A 418 9.58 1.61 -11.76
CA ASN A 418 8.85 2.85 -12.00
C ASN A 418 8.85 3.77 -10.78
N LYS A 419 9.26 5.03 -10.97
CA LYS A 419 9.44 6.00 -9.89
C LYS A 419 8.15 6.48 -9.24
N VAL A 420 6.97 6.21 -9.83
CA VAL A 420 5.66 6.47 -9.21
C VAL A 420 5.50 5.76 -7.86
N TYR A 421 6.14 4.60 -7.66
CA TYR A 421 6.12 3.92 -6.36
C TYR A 421 6.75 4.76 -5.23
N GLU A 422 7.70 5.63 -5.57
CA GLU A 422 8.34 6.53 -4.61
C GLU A 422 7.41 7.64 -4.15
N LEU A 423 6.33 7.94 -4.90
CA LEU A 423 5.33 8.96 -4.57
C LEU A 423 4.18 8.44 -3.70
N GLY A 424 4.28 7.20 -3.21
CA GLY A 424 3.34 6.58 -2.26
C GLY A 424 2.27 5.67 -2.88
N PHE A 425 2.23 5.55 -4.20
CA PHE A 425 1.32 4.64 -4.91
C PHE A 425 1.75 3.18 -4.74
N ASP A 426 0.81 2.27 -4.43
CA ASP A 426 1.11 0.83 -4.32
C ASP A 426 0.95 0.08 -5.65
N ARG A 427 0.26 0.71 -6.61
CA ARG A 427 -0.04 0.17 -7.93
C ARG A 427 0.20 1.25 -8.98
N VAL A 428 0.91 0.87 -10.02
CA VAL A 428 1.08 1.66 -11.24
C VAL A 428 0.06 1.18 -12.27
N GLY A 429 -0.63 2.12 -12.89
CA GLY A 429 -1.55 1.88 -13.98
C GLY A 429 -2.08 3.23 -14.49
N CYS A 430 -3.29 3.21 -15.04
CA CYS A 430 -3.87 4.40 -15.63
C CYS A 430 -4.14 5.48 -14.58
N TYR A 431 -3.82 6.75 -14.88
CA TYR A 431 -4.02 7.87 -13.94
C TYR A 431 -5.51 8.18 -13.65
N ILE A 432 -6.43 7.61 -14.45
CA ILE A 432 -7.90 7.70 -14.28
C ILE A 432 -8.51 6.33 -13.93
N CYS A 433 -7.86 5.56 -13.06
CA CYS A 433 -8.37 4.24 -12.70
C CYS A 433 -9.50 4.33 -11.65
N PRO A 434 -10.74 3.88 -11.93
CA PRO A 434 -11.82 3.88 -10.94
C PRO A 434 -11.53 2.97 -9.74
N ALA A 435 -10.57 2.04 -9.86
CA ALA A 435 -10.13 1.18 -8.78
C ALA A 435 -9.13 1.82 -7.81
N MET A 436 -8.77 3.10 -8.01
CA MET A 436 -8.01 3.89 -7.03
C MET A 436 -8.88 4.20 -5.83
N ASP A 437 -8.29 4.17 -4.65
CA ASP A 437 -8.90 4.70 -3.43
C ASP A 437 -8.90 6.25 -3.50
N LEU A 438 -9.79 6.93 -2.78
CA LEU A 438 -9.89 8.39 -2.77
C LEU A 438 -8.59 9.03 -2.26
N GLY A 439 -7.93 8.42 -1.27
CA GLY A 439 -6.59 8.85 -0.88
C GLY A 439 -5.57 8.75 -2.03
N GLU A 440 -5.64 7.71 -2.87
CA GLU A 440 -4.77 7.63 -4.07
C GLU A 440 -5.12 8.71 -5.11
N ILE A 441 -6.40 9.08 -5.23
CA ILE A 441 -6.84 10.19 -6.08
C ILE A 441 -6.30 11.54 -5.58
N GLU A 442 -6.27 11.78 -4.27
CA GLU A 442 -5.67 13.00 -3.74
C GLU A 442 -4.15 13.06 -3.96
N LEU A 443 -3.45 11.92 -3.95
CA LEU A 443 -2.06 11.87 -4.41
C LEU A 443 -1.95 12.20 -5.90
N MET A 444 -2.87 11.71 -6.73
CA MET A 444 -2.91 12.03 -8.17
C MET A 444 -3.10 13.53 -8.42
N LYS A 445 -4.03 14.17 -7.70
CA LYS A 445 -4.24 15.62 -7.74
C LYS A 445 -3.01 16.41 -7.33
N ARG A 446 -2.31 15.94 -6.27
CA ARG A 446 -1.11 16.59 -5.75
C ARG A 446 0.06 16.52 -6.73
N TYR A 447 0.34 15.34 -7.28
CA TYR A 447 1.54 15.12 -8.10
C TYR A 447 1.32 15.36 -9.60
N TYR A 448 0.09 15.21 -10.08
CA TYR A 448 -0.26 15.33 -11.50
C TYR A 448 -1.52 16.19 -11.72
N PRO A 449 -1.52 17.45 -11.23
CA PRO A 449 -2.71 18.30 -11.26
C PRO A 449 -3.27 18.49 -12.67
N GLN A 450 -2.41 18.71 -13.68
CA GLN A 450 -2.84 18.93 -15.07
C GLN A 450 -3.56 17.71 -15.68
N LEU A 451 -3.06 16.49 -15.40
CA LEU A 451 -3.69 15.26 -15.87
C LEU A 451 -5.06 15.07 -15.20
N TRP A 452 -5.12 15.38 -13.90
CA TRP A 452 -6.36 15.28 -13.13
C TRP A 452 -7.40 16.34 -13.54
N GLU A 453 -6.98 17.59 -13.75
CA GLU A 453 -7.86 18.69 -14.19
C GLU A 453 -8.58 18.36 -15.50
N ARG A 454 -7.89 17.74 -16.46
CA ARG A 454 -8.51 17.28 -17.70
C ARG A 454 -9.65 16.28 -17.43
N TRP A 455 -9.44 15.35 -16.49
CA TRP A 455 -10.45 14.38 -16.09
C TRP A 455 -11.60 15.02 -15.32
N GLU A 456 -11.29 15.88 -14.37
CA GLU A 456 -12.29 16.57 -13.56
C GLU A 456 -13.19 17.47 -14.40
N ARG A 457 -12.63 18.17 -15.41
CA ARG A 457 -13.43 18.92 -16.40
C ARG A 457 -14.44 18.03 -17.11
N TYR A 458 -14.01 16.86 -17.60
CA TYR A 458 -14.92 15.90 -18.21
C TYR A 458 -16.01 15.43 -17.23
N LEU A 459 -15.65 15.13 -15.98
CA LEU A 459 -16.62 14.73 -14.95
C LEU A 459 -17.64 15.83 -14.68
N ARG A 460 -17.22 17.09 -14.59
CA ARG A 460 -18.11 18.24 -14.37
C ARG A 460 -19.09 18.43 -15.53
N GLU A 461 -18.62 18.35 -16.77
CA GLU A 461 -19.46 18.41 -17.96
C GLU A 461 -20.46 17.24 -18.00
N TYR A 462 -20.00 16.03 -17.69
CA TYR A 462 -20.85 14.84 -17.63
C TYR A 462 -21.90 14.96 -16.52
N ALA A 463 -21.51 15.42 -15.33
CA ALA A 463 -22.40 15.62 -14.20
C ALA A 463 -23.50 16.65 -14.52
N LYS A 464 -23.12 17.79 -15.10
CA LYS A 464 -24.07 18.83 -15.56
C LYS A 464 -25.08 18.27 -16.57
N LYS A 465 -24.61 17.49 -17.55
CA LYS A 465 -25.48 16.89 -18.58
C LYS A 465 -26.45 15.85 -18.00
N ASN A 466 -26.08 15.16 -16.92
CA ASN A 466 -26.85 14.04 -16.36
C ASN A 466 -27.53 14.36 -15.02
N ASN A 467 -27.48 15.62 -14.56
CA ASN A 467 -28.02 16.09 -13.28
C ASN A 467 -27.46 15.29 -12.08
N LEU A 468 -26.12 15.24 -11.98
CA LEU A 468 -25.38 14.59 -10.89
C LEU A 468 -24.72 15.65 -9.99
N ASP A 469 -24.54 15.32 -8.71
CA ASP A 469 -24.03 16.22 -7.69
C ASP A 469 -22.49 16.25 -7.58
N GLU A 470 -21.97 17.09 -6.69
CA GLU A 470 -20.53 17.19 -6.41
C GLU A 470 -19.97 15.92 -5.75
N ASP A 471 -20.77 15.17 -4.99
CA ASP A 471 -20.33 13.89 -4.40
C ASP A 471 -20.06 12.84 -5.48
N TRP A 472 -20.85 12.86 -6.56
CA TRP A 472 -20.59 12.07 -7.75
C TRP A 472 -19.25 12.44 -8.40
N ILE A 473 -18.95 13.73 -8.56
CA ILE A 473 -17.68 14.22 -9.12
C ILE A 473 -16.50 13.84 -8.22
N ARG A 474 -16.64 14.01 -6.90
CA ARG A 474 -15.60 13.74 -5.90
C ARG A 474 -15.18 12.28 -5.88
N GLY A 475 -16.12 11.36 -6.08
CA GLY A 475 -15.79 9.94 -6.03
C GLY A 475 -16.88 8.96 -6.45
N GLY A 476 -18.13 9.41 -6.58
CA GLY A 476 -19.26 8.57 -6.97
C GLY A 476 -19.19 8.06 -8.41
N TRP A 477 -18.54 8.78 -9.34
CA TRP A 477 -18.31 8.36 -10.73
C TRP A 477 -17.64 6.99 -10.87
N ARG A 478 -16.93 6.55 -9.82
CA ARG A 478 -16.29 5.23 -9.76
C ARG A 478 -17.29 4.08 -9.63
N TRP A 479 -18.59 4.33 -9.61
CA TRP A 479 -19.64 3.32 -9.58
C TRP A 479 -20.72 3.68 -10.60
N ARG A 480 -21.36 2.69 -11.23
CA ARG A 480 -22.54 3.02 -12.03
C ARG A 480 -23.62 3.56 -11.11
N TYR A 481 -23.99 4.81 -11.33
CA TYR A 481 -25.15 5.39 -10.70
C TYR A 481 -26.39 4.61 -11.18
N ARG A 482 -26.97 3.79 -10.31
CA ARG A 482 -28.35 3.35 -10.50
C ARG A 482 -29.18 4.51 -10.01
N LYS A 483 -29.76 5.30 -10.92
CA LYS A 483 -30.97 6.05 -10.55
C LYS A 483 -31.93 5.00 -10.00
N GLU A 484 -32.24 5.06 -8.71
CA GLU A 484 -33.45 4.41 -8.20
C GLU A 484 -34.58 4.92 -9.11
N ARG A 485 -35.15 3.99 -9.88
CA ARG A 485 -36.23 4.28 -10.82
C ARG A 485 -37.54 4.28 -10.08
#